data_AF-A0A1F1EDU0-F1
#
_entry.id   AF-A0A1F1EDU0-F1
#
_cell.length_a   1.000
_cell.length_b   1.000
_cell.length_c   1.000
_cell.angle_alpha   90.00
_cell.angle_beta   90.00
_cell.angle_gamma   90.00
#
_symmetry.space_group_name_H-M   'P 1'
#
loop_
_entity.id
_entity.type
_entity.pdbx_description
1 polymer ?
#
loop_
_entity_poly.entity_id
_entity_poly.type
_entity_poly.pdbx_seq_one_letter_code
_entity_poly.pdbx_strand_id
1 'polypeptide(L)'
;MTRALSKFGDVVGAITMFGCLLGVLFGVWQYAADYLPFVVIRTDVAPLQTTGGILGLLALIALLEALFPLRGMSGPRWVYHLRPQGRLRGMDSISVLQLLGVTALVLLLCVSLGASPLFALAAPALRMAVGWRSFTVASLLAAGRSRQVSSSGVNLLDSEVSSDALASQSMWLKPQIGSSASLAGLFARRLGRRWYIGVGALAVAGLSLGFAPHLGSLGILAFATAWSMVGAAVSRAGSFGRIVEGPWAEWGLPMSAAIGTAIIGTVFVAIVWQLSLAALAVIAVGLAWAGYTRSRPARVTQMSMVDTGGFGASFSPEVVGYLSRGWKGLAVVAVALFL
;
A
#
# COMPACT_ATOMS: atom_id res chain seq x y z
N MET A 1 -0.18 -10.71 38.04
CA MET A 1 -0.57 -11.84 37.15
C MET A 1 -1.65 -11.47 36.12
N THR A 2 -2.74 -10.79 36.51
CA THR A 2 -3.88 -10.45 35.62
C THR A 2 -3.54 -9.67 34.33
N ARG A 3 -2.63 -8.68 34.37
CA ARG A 3 -2.18 -7.94 33.17
C ARG A 3 -1.30 -8.74 32.19
N ALA A 4 -0.62 -9.78 32.66
CA ALA A 4 0.21 -10.63 31.80
C ALA A 4 -0.68 -11.61 31.04
N LEU A 5 -1.68 -12.18 31.74
CA LEU A 5 -2.72 -13.03 31.16
C LEU A 5 -3.58 -12.28 30.13
N SER A 6 -3.96 -11.03 30.40
CA SER A 6 -4.74 -10.24 29.42
C SER A 6 -3.94 -9.95 28.14
N LYS A 7 -2.66 -9.57 28.27
CA LYS A 7 -1.78 -9.35 27.12
C LYS A 7 -1.48 -10.62 26.34
N PHE A 8 -1.38 -11.75 27.03
CA PHE A 8 -1.22 -13.05 26.40
C PHE A 8 -2.48 -13.42 25.61
N GLY A 9 -3.67 -13.20 26.19
CA GLY A 9 -4.95 -13.35 25.51
C GLY A 9 -5.07 -12.47 24.26
N ASP A 10 -4.67 -11.20 24.34
CA ASP A 10 -4.66 -10.28 23.19
C ASP A 10 -3.73 -10.77 22.06
N VAL A 11 -2.55 -11.32 22.41
CA VAL A 11 -1.60 -11.85 21.44
C VAL A 11 -2.13 -13.13 20.79
N VAL A 12 -2.67 -14.06 21.58
CA VAL A 12 -3.27 -15.31 21.06
C VAL A 12 -4.48 -15.00 20.17
N GLY A 13 -5.33 -14.07 20.60
CA GLY A 13 -6.47 -13.60 19.80
C GLY A 13 -6.03 -12.97 18.48
N ALA A 14 -4.99 -12.13 18.50
CA ALA A 14 -4.44 -11.53 17.28
C ALA A 14 -3.85 -12.58 16.32
N ILE A 15 -3.13 -13.57 16.83
CA ILE A 15 -2.58 -14.67 16.03
C ILE A 15 -3.71 -15.49 15.40
N THR A 16 -4.74 -15.81 16.18
CA THR A 16 -5.89 -16.60 15.73
C THR A 16 -6.65 -15.88 14.63
N MET A 17 -6.99 -14.61 14.84
CA MET A 17 -7.65 -13.76 13.84
C MET A 17 -6.82 -13.63 12.57
N PHE A 18 -5.50 -13.44 12.70
CA PHE A 18 -4.59 -13.37 11.56
C PHE A 18 -4.55 -14.70 10.77
N GLY A 19 -4.52 -15.84 11.47
CA GLY A 19 -4.58 -17.16 10.85
C GLY A 19 -5.89 -17.41 10.10
N CYS A 20 -7.04 -17.06 10.70
CA CYS A 20 -8.33 -17.15 10.03
C CYS A 20 -8.40 -16.28 8.78
N LEU A 21 -7.91 -15.04 8.86
CA LEU A 21 -7.92 -14.09 7.75
C LEU A 21 -7.02 -14.58 6.61
N LEU A 22 -5.83 -15.11 6.92
CA LEU A 22 -4.96 -15.75 5.91
C LEU A 22 -5.63 -16.97 5.27
N GLY A 23 -6.33 -17.81 6.04
CA GLY A 23 -7.05 -18.96 5.52
C GLY A 23 -8.16 -18.58 4.54
N VAL A 24 -8.97 -17.57 4.87
CA VAL A 24 -10.01 -17.06 3.97
C VAL A 24 -9.40 -16.46 2.70
N LEU A 25 -8.36 -15.64 2.84
CA LEU A 25 -7.66 -15.06 1.68
C LEU A 25 -7.07 -16.15 0.78
N PHE A 26 -6.49 -17.21 1.36
CA PHE A 26 -5.96 -18.34 0.62
C PHE A 26 -7.05 -19.18 -0.06
N GLY A 27 -8.21 -19.36 0.57
CA GLY A 27 -9.36 -20.04 -0.05
C GLY A 27 -9.90 -19.26 -1.25
N VAL A 28 -10.10 -17.94 -1.09
CA VAL A 28 -10.49 -17.06 -2.20
C VAL A 28 -9.44 -17.04 -3.30
N TRP A 29 -8.16 -17.08 -2.92
CA TRP A 29 -7.03 -17.16 -3.85
C TRP A 29 -7.09 -18.41 -4.73
N GLN A 30 -7.27 -19.59 -4.13
CA GLN A 30 -7.36 -20.84 -4.90
C GLN A 30 -8.57 -20.82 -5.83
N TYR A 31 -9.73 -20.42 -5.31
CA TYR A 31 -10.94 -20.33 -6.12
C TYR A 31 -10.78 -19.39 -7.32
N ALA A 32 -10.15 -18.22 -7.13
CA ALA A 32 -9.92 -17.27 -8.23
C ALA A 32 -8.88 -17.77 -9.25
N ALA A 33 -7.87 -18.53 -8.79
CA ALA A 33 -6.82 -19.07 -9.65
C ALA A 33 -7.39 -20.05 -10.69
N ASP A 34 -8.39 -20.84 -10.31
CA ASP A 34 -9.01 -21.86 -11.18
C ASP A 34 -9.71 -21.26 -12.41
N TYR A 35 -10.13 -19.99 -12.35
CA TYR A 35 -10.83 -19.32 -13.46
C TYR A 35 -9.93 -18.44 -14.32
N LEU A 36 -8.67 -18.20 -13.93
CA LEU A 36 -7.77 -17.31 -14.66
C LEU A 36 -6.84 -18.10 -15.59
N PRO A 37 -6.54 -17.56 -16.78
CA PRO A 37 -5.62 -18.23 -17.69
C PRO A 37 -4.21 -18.27 -17.09
N PHE A 38 -3.48 -19.34 -17.41
CA PHE A 38 -2.09 -19.44 -17.05
C PHE A 38 -1.25 -18.51 -17.93
N VAL A 39 -0.53 -17.57 -17.32
CA VAL A 39 0.33 -16.62 -18.03
C VAL A 39 1.79 -16.96 -17.76
N VAL A 40 2.56 -17.14 -18.83
CA VAL A 40 3.98 -17.50 -18.78
C VAL A 40 4.82 -16.25 -18.48
N ILE A 41 5.83 -16.43 -17.63
CA ILE A 41 6.81 -15.39 -17.30
C ILE A 41 7.92 -15.42 -18.35
N ARG A 42 8.46 -14.26 -18.71
CA ARG A 42 9.63 -14.20 -19.59
C ARG A 42 10.86 -14.77 -18.88
N THR A 43 11.53 -15.73 -19.53
CA THR A 43 12.76 -16.38 -19.05
C THR A 43 13.87 -15.40 -18.72
N ASP A 44 13.93 -14.30 -19.47
CA ASP A 44 15.00 -13.29 -19.38
C ASP A 44 14.95 -12.49 -18.07
N VAL A 45 13.81 -12.53 -17.37
CA VAL A 45 13.59 -11.80 -16.11
C VAL A 45 13.88 -12.68 -14.88
N ALA A 46 14.05 -14.00 -15.05
CA ALA A 46 14.42 -14.92 -13.97
C ALA A 46 15.60 -14.43 -13.10
N PRO A 47 16.74 -13.95 -13.64
CA PRO A 47 17.84 -13.48 -12.80
C PRO A 47 17.51 -12.20 -12.00
N LEU A 48 16.51 -11.42 -12.41
CA LEU A 48 16.08 -10.20 -11.75
C LEU A 48 15.05 -10.44 -10.63
N GLN A 49 14.51 -11.65 -10.50
CA GLN A 49 13.46 -11.95 -9.52
C GLN A 49 13.95 -11.81 -8.08
N THR A 50 15.12 -12.38 -7.78
CA THR A 50 15.69 -12.33 -6.43
C THR A 50 16.10 -10.91 -6.05
N THR A 51 16.81 -10.22 -6.94
CA THR A 51 17.25 -8.83 -6.70
C THR A 51 16.05 -7.88 -6.63
N GLY A 52 15.07 -8.04 -7.52
CA GLY A 52 13.81 -7.30 -7.52
C GLY A 52 13.00 -7.53 -6.24
N GLY A 53 12.85 -8.79 -5.82
CA GLY A 53 12.16 -9.17 -4.59
C GLY A 53 12.80 -8.56 -3.34
N ILE A 54 14.14 -8.61 -3.24
CA ILE A 54 14.90 -8.00 -2.13
C ILE A 54 14.73 -6.47 -2.14
N LEU A 55 14.91 -5.82 -3.28
CA LEU A 55 14.74 -4.36 -3.39
C LEU A 55 13.31 -3.93 -3.07
N GLY A 56 12.32 -4.67 -3.55
CA GLY A 56 10.91 -4.44 -3.25
C GLY A 56 10.60 -4.57 -1.76
N LEU A 57 11.17 -5.58 -1.11
CA LEU A 57 11.05 -5.79 0.33
C LEU A 57 11.71 -4.65 1.13
N LEU A 58 12.92 -4.23 0.76
CA LEU A 58 13.62 -3.11 1.41
C LEU A 58 12.83 -1.81 1.26
N ALA A 59 12.29 -1.54 0.07
CA ALA A 59 11.42 -0.39 -0.18
C ALA A 59 10.14 -0.46 0.65
N LEU A 60 9.51 -1.64 0.75
CA LEU A 60 8.35 -1.83 1.61
C LEU A 60 8.68 -1.56 3.09
N ILE A 61 9.80 -2.07 3.59
CA ILE A 61 10.24 -1.83 4.97
C ILE A 61 10.45 -0.33 5.21
N ALA A 62 11.13 0.36 4.29
CA ALA A 62 11.36 1.80 4.36
C ALA A 62 10.03 2.60 4.34
N LEU A 63 9.10 2.25 3.44
CA LEU A 63 7.79 2.86 3.34
C LEU A 63 6.99 2.67 4.63
N LEU A 64 6.96 1.43 5.13
CA LEU A 64 6.26 1.10 6.35
C LEU A 64 6.88 1.78 7.57
N GLU A 65 8.19 1.99 7.64
CA GLU A 65 8.79 2.75 8.75
C GLU A 65 8.45 4.24 8.67
N ALA A 66 8.38 4.80 7.46
CA ALA A 66 8.00 6.20 7.26
C ALA A 66 6.52 6.47 7.60
N LEU A 67 5.62 5.56 7.21
CA LEU A 67 4.17 5.72 7.39
C LEU A 67 3.67 5.14 8.71
N PHE A 68 4.17 3.96 9.08
CA PHE A 68 3.72 3.19 10.24
C PHE A 68 4.91 2.74 11.10
N PRO A 69 5.64 3.69 11.72
CA PRO A 69 6.83 3.36 12.49
C PRO A 69 6.53 2.36 13.61
N LEU A 70 7.41 1.37 13.77
CA LEU A 70 7.20 0.28 14.75
C LEU A 70 7.17 0.79 16.18
N ARG A 71 7.98 1.79 16.50
CA ARG A 71 7.96 2.42 17.82
C ARG A 71 7.38 3.81 17.69
N GLY A 72 6.15 3.94 18.20
CA GLY A 72 5.45 5.21 18.25
C GLY A 72 4.60 5.31 19.52
N MET A 73 4.53 6.51 20.08
CA MET A 73 3.74 6.80 21.27
C MET A 73 2.83 7.98 21.01
N SER A 74 1.52 7.76 21.10
CA SER A 74 0.53 8.83 21.02
C SER A 74 0.66 9.80 22.20
N GLY A 75 0.50 11.10 21.95
CA GLY A 75 0.53 12.15 22.98
C GLY A 75 -0.38 11.88 24.19
N PRO A 76 -1.68 11.57 24.02
CA PRO A 76 -2.58 11.28 25.14
C PRO A 76 -2.08 10.13 26.02
N ARG A 77 -1.60 9.04 25.41
CA ARG A 77 -1.09 7.87 26.14
C ARG A 77 0.20 8.19 26.91
N TRP A 78 1.06 9.06 26.37
CA TRP A 78 2.23 9.55 27.09
C TRP A 78 1.81 10.30 28.35
N VAL A 79 0.93 11.30 28.20
CA VAL A 79 0.49 12.19 29.28
C VAL A 79 -0.24 11.40 30.38
N TYR A 80 -1.21 10.56 30.02
CA TYR A 80 -2.12 9.96 30.99
C TYR A 80 -1.68 8.60 31.54
N HIS A 81 -0.79 7.87 30.85
CA HIS A 81 -0.43 6.51 31.27
C HIS A 81 1.07 6.27 31.46
N LEU A 82 1.91 6.76 30.56
CA LEU A 82 3.33 6.37 30.54
C LEU A 82 4.23 7.32 31.35
N ARG A 83 3.98 8.64 31.29
CA ARG A 83 4.70 9.65 32.08
C ARG A 83 4.54 9.40 33.60
N PRO A 84 3.33 9.15 34.15
CA PRO A 84 3.18 8.89 35.59
C PRO A 84 3.88 7.61 36.06
N GLN A 85 4.08 6.64 35.15
CA GLN A 85 4.71 5.36 35.46
C GLN A 85 6.23 5.38 35.29
N GLY A 86 6.82 6.48 34.81
CA GLY A 86 8.26 6.58 34.54
C GLY A 86 8.78 5.57 33.50
N ARG A 87 7.91 5.05 32.62
CA ARG A 87 8.25 3.97 31.69
C ARG A 87 8.20 4.42 30.24
N LEU A 88 9.22 4.04 29.47
CA LEU A 88 9.20 4.13 28.02
C LEU A 88 8.47 2.92 27.43
N ARG A 89 7.72 3.15 26.36
CA ARG A 89 6.89 2.10 25.73
C ARG A 89 7.76 1.09 24.97
N GLY A 90 7.47 -0.20 25.18
CA GLY A 90 7.90 -1.30 24.32
C GLY A 90 7.01 -1.46 23.08
N MET A 91 6.99 -2.66 22.51
CA MET A 91 6.12 -2.99 21.36
C MET A 91 4.64 -3.04 21.75
N ASP A 92 3.77 -2.70 20.79
CA ASP A 92 2.33 -2.80 20.93
C ASP A 92 1.71 -3.80 19.95
N SER A 93 0.42 -4.12 20.16
CA SER A 93 -0.30 -5.14 19.38
C SER A 93 -0.25 -4.86 17.87
N ILE A 94 -0.39 -3.61 17.47
CA ILE A 94 -0.31 -3.21 16.06
C ILE A 94 1.12 -3.41 15.52
N SER A 95 2.18 -3.11 16.29
CA SER A 95 3.55 -3.37 15.84
C SER A 95 3.86 -4.87 15.77
N VAL A 96 3.29 -5.68 16.66
CA VAL A 96 3.34 -7.15 16.57
C VAL A 96 2.65 -7.62 15.29
N LEU A 97 1.44 -7.12 15.00
CA LEU A 97 0.70 -7.47 13.79
C LEU A 97 1.46 -7.10 12.51
N GLN A 98 2.16 -5.95 12.50
CA GLN A 98 3.02 -5.56 11.38
C GLN A 98 4.20 -6.52 11.19
N LEU A 99 4.86 -6.95 12.27
CA LEU A 99 5.95 -7.91 12.18
C LEU A 99 5.43 -9.27 11.67
N LEU A 100 4.29 -9.74 12.17
CA LEU A 100 3.65 -10.96 11.68
C LEU A 100 3.29 -10.85 10.19
N GLY A 101 2.69 -9.73 9.76
CA GLY A 101 2.35 -9.48 8.36
C GLY A 101 3.57 -9.45 7.44
N VAL A 102 4.66 -8.76 7.85
CA VAL A 102 5.91 -8.75 7.08
C VAL A 102 6.55 -10.13 7.05
N THR A 103 6.54 -10.87 8.16
CA THR A 103 7.08 -12.23 8.21
C THR A 103 6.31 -13.17 7.27
N ALA A 104 4.98 -13.10 7.27
CA ALA A 104 4.15 -13.87 6.36
C ALA A 104 4.42 -13.52 4.89
N LEU A 105 4.53 -12.24 4.56
CA LEU A 105 4.87 -11.79 3.21
C LEU A 105 6.23 -12.32 2.75
N VAL A 106 7.25 -12.26 3.61
CA VAL A 106 8.60 -12.72 3.25
C VAL A 106 8.66 -14.23 3.20
N LEU A 107 7.90 -14.94 4.03
CA LEU A 107 7.77 -16.39 3.93
C LEU A 107 7.21 -16.79 2.56
N LEU A 108 6.13 -16.13 2.12
CA LEU A 108 5.59 -16.34 0.77
C LEU A 108 6.62 -16.01 -0.31
N LEU A 109 7.41 -14.94 -0.12
CA LEU A 109 8.47 -14.56 -1.06
C LEU A 109 9.59 -15.60 -1.10
N CYS A 110 10.00 -16.16 0.04
CA CYS A 110 10.99 -17.22 0.13
C CYS A 110 10.51 -18.49 -0.58
N VAL A 111 9.26 -18.91 -0.33
CA VAL A 111 8.63 -20.02 -1.07
C VAL A 111 8.64 -19.72 -2.57
N SER A 112 8.30 -18.48 -2.94
CA SER A 112 8.23 -18.07 -4.34
C SER A 112 9.59 -18.11 -5.07
N LEU A 113 10.66 -17.83 -4.34
CA LEU A 113 12.02 -17.81 -4.89
C LEU A 113 12.76 -19.14 -4.71
N GLY A 114 12.11 -20.16 -4.14
CA GLY A 114 12.77 -21.43 -3.77
C GLY A 114 13.84 -21.28 -2.68
N ALA A 115 13.81 -20.18 -1.92
CA ALA A 115 14.76 -19.91 -0.85
C ALA A 115 14.33 -20.58 0.46
N SER A 116 15.29 -20.82 1.37
CA SER A 116 14.99 -21.38 2.69
C SER A 116 13.98 -20.52 3.46
N PRO A 117 12.90 -21.10 4.02
CA PRO A 117 11.93 -20.38 4.84
C PRO A 117 12.54 -19.66 6.05
N LEU A 118 13.73 -20.08 6.51
CA LEU A 118 14.44 -19.43 7.61
C LEU A 118 14.80 -17.97 7.29
N PHE A 119 15.01 -17.63 6.02
CA PHE A 119 15.25 -16.25 5.61
C PHE A 119 14.06 -15.32 5.87
N ALA A 120 12.86 -15.86 6.07
CA ALA A 120 11.68 -15.06 6.46
C ALA A 120 11.87 -14.31 7.77
N LEU A 121 12.76 -14.78 8.66
CA LEU A 121 13.10 -14.11 9.92
C LEU A 121 14.02 -12.90 9.74
N ALA A 122 14.74 -12.79 8.62
CA ALA A 122 15.64 -11.68 8.38
C ALA A 122 14.88 -10.35 8.21
N ALA A 123 13.72 -10.37 7.57
CA ALA A 123 12.89 -9.19 7.35
C ALA A 123 12.30 -8.57 8.63
N PRO A 124 11.63 -9.32 9.53
CA PRO A 124 11.18 -8.78 10.81
C PRO A 124 12.37 -8.37 11.68
N ALA A 125 13.51 -9.08 11.64
CA ALA A 125 14.71 -8.69 12.36
C ALA A 125 15.29 -7.35 11.85
N LEU A 126 15.39 -7.17 10.53
CA LEU A 126 15.82 -5.92 9.91
C LEU A 126 14.84 -4.79 10.25
N ARG A 127 13.54 -5.07 10.16
CA ARG A 127 12.48 -4.13 10.50
C ARG A 127 12.58 -3.71 11.97
N MET A 128 12.83 -4.65 12.89
CA MET A 128 13.14 -4.35 14.29
C MET A 128 14.40 -3.48 14.40
N ALA A 129 15.52 -3.84 13.76
CA ALA A 129 16.77 -3.08 13.82
C ALA A 129 16.63 -1.63 13.31
N VAL A 130 15.80 -1.40 12.28
CA VAL A 130 15.49 -0.06 11.77
C VAL A 130 14.56 0.70 12.72
N GLY A 131 13.48 0.08 13.18
CA GLY A 131 12.48 0.71 14.05
C GLY A 131 12.93 0.91 15.50
N TRP A 132 14.00 0.22 15.94
CA TRP A 132 14.51 0.31 17.31
C TRP A 132 15.56 1.42 17.53
N ARG A 133 15.57 2.44 16.67
CA ARG A 133 16.53 3.56 16.75
C ARG A 133 16.07 4.73 17.64
N SER A 134 14.77 4.82 17.95
CA SER A 134 14.20 5.92 18.73
C SER A 134 14.24 5.63 20.25
N PHE A 135 15.20 6.25 20.95
CA PHE A 135 15.34 6.11 22.41
C PHE A 135 14.87 7.35 23.19
N THR A 136 14.64 8.48 22.51
CA THR A 136 14.21 9.72 23.17
C THR A 136 12.69 9.85 23.17
N VAL A 137 12.12 10.49 24.20
CA VAL A 137 10.67 10.77 24.26
C VAL A 137 10.22 11.60 23.05
N ALA A 138 11.02 12.58 22.64
CA ALA A 138 10.73 13.41 21.48
C ALA A 138 10.62 12.60 20.18
N SER A 139 11.55 11.68 19.93
CA SER A 139 11.50 10.81 18.74
C SER A 139 10.31 9.86 18.77
N LEU A 140 9.98 9.28 19.93
CA LEU A 140 8.81 8.41 20.10
C LEU A 140 7.47 9.14 19.91
N LEU A 141 7.36 10.39 20.37
CA LEU A 141 6.18 11.24 20.15
C LEU A 141 6.07 11.67 18.69
N ALA A 142 7.19 12.01 18.04
CA ALA A 142 7.20 12.33 16.62
C ALA A 142 6.74 11.14 15.76
N ALA A 143 7.30 9.96 16.00
CA ALA A 143 6.88 8.70 15.35
C ALA A 143 5.43 8.34 15.71
N GLY A 144 4.99 8.64 16.94
CA GLY A 144 3.59 8.50 17.36
C GLY A 144 2.63 9.36 16.54
N ARG A 145 2.98 10.62 16.26
CA ARG A 145 2.19 11.51 15.37
C ARG A 145 2.11 10.95 13.97
N SER A 146 3.24 10.52 13.41
CA SER A 146 3.30 9.89 12.09
C SER A 146 2.36 8.69 11.97
N ARG A 147 2.43 7.80 12.97
CA ARG A 147 1.57 6.62 13.03
C ARG A 147 0.09 6.98 13.19
N GLN A 148 -0.21 8.00 14.01
CA GLN A 148 -1.59 8.47 14.18
C GLN A 148 -2.14 9.01 12.87
N VAL A 149 -1.40 9.86 12.15
CA VAL A 149 -1.81 10.38 10.84
C VAL A 149 -2.13 9.24 9.87
N SER A 150 -1.23 8.26 9.74
CA SER A 150 -1.44 7.12 8.85
C SER A 150 -2.60 6.22 9.28
N SER A 151 -2.74 5.93 10.58
CA SER A 151 -3.83 5.10 11.11
C SER A 151 -5.19 5.80 11.03
N SER A 152 -5.23 7.10 11.26
CA SER A 152 -6.43 7.91 11.12
C SER A 152 -6.86 8.00 9.66
N GLY A 153 -5.91 8.00 8.71
CA GLY A 153 -6.23 7.92 7.28
C GLY A 153 -7.04 6.68 6.90
N VAL A 154 -6.82 5.55 7.58
CA VAL A 154 -7.60 4.31 7.38
C VAL A 154 -9.02 4.43 7.96
N ASN A 155 -9.17 5.15 9.08
CA ASN A 155 -10.45 5.27 9.80
C ASN A 155 -11.33 6.45 9.36
N LEU A 156 -10.72 7.54 8.86
CA LEU A 156 -11.42 8.76 8.44
C LEU A 156 -12.24 8.55 7.18
N LEU A 157 -11.88 7.55 6.35
CA LEU A 157 -12.54 7.23 5.08
C LEU A 157 -12.74 8.47 4.18
N ASP A 158 -11.78 9.40 4.28
CA ASP A 158 -11.66 10.60 3.49
C ASP A 158 -10.30 10.56 2.79
N SER A 159 -10.37 10.34 1.49
CA SER A 159 -9.19 10.13 0.64
C SER A 159 -8.34 11.39 0.45
N GLU A 160 -8.93 12.57 0.60
CA GLU A 160 -8.24 13.84 0.40
C GLU A 160 -7.50 14.23 1.67
N VAL A 161 -8.21 14.21 2.80
CA VAL A 161 -7.63 14.51 4.12
C VAL A 161 -6.50 13.53 4.43
N SER A 162 -6.70 12.24 4.16
CA SER A 162 -5.65 11.23 4.35
C SER A 162 -4.44 11.46 3.44
N SER A 163 -4.67 11.77 2.15
CA SER A 163 -3.57 12.01 1.21
C SER A 163 -2.77 13.26 1.53
N ASP A 164 -3.43 14.36 1.92
CA ASP A 164 -2.76 15.60 2.26
C ASP A 164 -2.05 15.51 3.61
N ALA A 165 -2.59 14.75 4.57
CA ALA A 165 -1.92 14.48 5.84
C ALA A 165 -0.66 13.61 5.65
N LEU A 166 -0.73 12.57 4.80
CA LEU A 166 0.45 11.78 4.42
C LEU A 166 1.48 12.63 3.68
N ALA A 167 1.02 13.49 2.77
CA ALA A 167 1.90 14.38 2.04
C ALA A 167 2.63 15.36 2.97
N SER A 168 1.92 16.00 3.89
CA SER A 168 2.51 16.99 4.81
C SER A 168 3.57 16.38 5.73
N GLN A 169 3.36 15.15 6.21
CA GLN A 169 4.33 14.41 7.00
C GLN A 169 5.59 14.03 6.22
N SER A 170 5.44 13.79 4.91
CA SER A 170 6.52 13.30 4.04
C SER A 170 7.36 14.41 3.38
N MET A 171 7.05 15.69 3.62
CA MET A 171 7.79 16.81 3.02
C MET A 171 9.16 16.97 3.68
N TRP A 172 10.19 16.34 3.07
CA TRP A 172 11.58 16.45 3.55
C TRP A 172 12.37 17.54 2.82
N LEU A 173 11.99 17.87 1.59
CA LEU A 173 12.69 18.88 0.80
C LEU A 173 12.24 20.28 1.21
N LYS A 174 13.21 21.14 1.56
CA LYS A 174 12.96 22.56 1.83
C LYS A 174 12.26 23.21 0.62
N PRO A 175 11.34 24.16 0.83
CA PRO A 175 10.75 24.90 -0.26
C PRO A 175 11.84 25.62 -1.06
N GLN A 176 12.07 25.19 -2.30
CA GLN A 176 12.84 26.01 -3.24
C GLN A 176 11.97 27.18 -3.69
N ILE A 177 12.48 28.41 -3.53
CA ILE A 177 11.79 29.69 -3.78
C ILE A 177 11.72 30.04 -5.28
N GLY A 178 12.04 29.10 -6.19
CA GLY A 178 11.89 29.35 -7.63
C GLY A 178 10.41 29.39 -8.02
N SER A 179 9.94 30.43 -8.68
CA SER A 179 8.63 30.40 -9.33
C SER A 179 8.64 29.37 -10.45
N SER A 180 7.61 28.53 -10.54
CA SER A 180 7.39 27.73 -11.75
C SER A 180 6.12 28.26 -12.39
N ALA A 181 6.24 28.75 -13.62
CA ALA A 181 5.11 29.33 -14.34
C ALA A 181 4.15 28.28 -14.91
N SER A 182 4.55 26.99 -14.97
CA SER A 182 3.75 25.92 -15.56
C SER A 182 3.19 24.95 -14.53
N LEU A 183 1.93 24.53 -14.73
CA LEU A 183 1.27 23.51 -13.90
C LEU A 183 2.04 22.17 -13.91
N ALA A 184 2.67 21.81 -15.03
CA ALA A 184 3.52 20.63 -15.14
C ALA A 184 4.78 20.72 -14.26
N GLY A 185 5.40 21.91 -14.16
CA GLY A 185 6.54 22.13 -13.28
C GLY A 185 6.15 22.07 -11.79
N LEU A 186 4.97 22.60 -11.44
CA LEU A 186 4.41 22.45 -10.09
C LEU A 186 4.08 20.99 -9.76
N PHE A 187 3.51 20.24 -10.71
CA PHE A 187 3.27 18.81 -10.59
C PHE A 187 4.56 18.03 -10.32
N ALA A 188 5.60 18.23 -11.13
CA ALA A 188 6.87 17.53 -10.97
C ALA A 188 7.51 17.80 -9.60
N ARG A 189 7.45 19.05 -9.12
CA ARG A 189 7.92 19.41 -7.78
C ARG A 189 7.08 18.78 -6.67
N ARG A 190 5.75 18.78 -6.82
CA ARG A 190 4.84 18.15 -5.83
C ARG A 190 5.07 16.64 -5.77
N LEU A 191 5.30 16.00 -6.92
CA LEU A 191 5.65 14.59 -7.00
C LEU A 191 7.01 14.31 -6.37
N GLY A 192 8.04 15.11 -6.67
CA GLY A 192 9.39 14.96 -6.09
C GLY A 192 9.42 15.13 -4.57
N ARG A 193 8.53 15.95 -4.00
CA ARG A 193 8.39 16.08 -2.54
C ARG A 193 7.68 14.88 -1.89
N ARG A 194 6.89 14.13 -2.65
CA ARG A 194 6.15 12.94 -2.20
C ARG A 194 6.95 11.68 -2.49
N TRP A 195 8.17 11.61 -1.96
CA TRP A 195 9.13 10.53 -2.21
C TRP A 195 8.57 9.12 -1.92
N TYR A 196 7.64 9.01 -0.96
CA TYR A 196 6.97 7.76 -0.61
C TYR A 196 6.20 7.13 -1.78
N ILE A 197 5.77 7.92 -2.76
CA ILE A 197 5.11 7.42 -3.98
C ILE A 197 6.10 6.62 -4.82
N GLY A 198 7.31 7.15 -5.02
CA GLY A 198 8.38 6.46 -5.75
C GLY A 198 8.85 5.20 -5.04
N VAL A 199 9.01 5.26 -3.71
CA VAL A 199 9.37 4.08 -2.89
C VAL A 199 8.25 3.05 -2.89
N GLY A 200 6.99 3.47 -2.85
CA GLY A 200 5.83 2.59 -3.01
C GLY A 200 5.80 1.91 -4.39
N ALA A 201 6.08 2.66 -5.47
CA ALA A 201 6.19 2.10 -6.82
C ALA A 201 7.30 1.03 -6.90
N LEU A 202 8.46 1.30 -6.29
CA LEU A 202 9.58 0.35 -6.24
C LEU A 202 9.21 -0.91 -5.43
N ALA A 203 8.51 -0.73 -4.29
CA ALA A 203 8.02 -1.85 -3.49
C ALA A 203 7.06 -2.74 -4.29
N VAL A 204 6.09 -2.14 -4.99
CA VAL A 204 5.12 -2.88 -5.82
C VAL A 204 5.81 -3.62 -6.97
N ALA A 205 6.65 -2.93 -7.74
CA ALA A 205 7.36 -3.55 -8.86
C ALA A 205 8.31 -4.67 -8.40
N GLY A 206 9.11 -4.41 -7.35
CA GLY A 206 10.08 -5.38 -6.82
C GLY A 206 9.42 -6.61 -6.22
N LEU A 207 8.37 -6.44 -5.42
CA LEU A 207 7.61 -7.58 -4.88
C LEU A 207 6.92 -8.37 -6.00
N SER A 208 6.40 -7.69 -7.02
CA SER A 208 5.76 -8.36 -8.16
C SER A 208 6.76 -9.18 -8.97
N LEU A 209 8.02 -8.73 -9.11
CA LEU A 209 9.10 -9.54 -9.68
C LEU A 209 9.38 -10.79 -8.87
N GLY A 210 9.47 -10.66 -7.54
CA GLY A 210 9.77 -11.79 -6.66
C GLY A 210 8.62 -12.82 -6.57
N PHE A 211 7.38 -12.36 -6.75
CA PHE A 211 6.19 -13.21 -6.75
C PHE A 211 5.77 -13.73 -8.13
N ALA A 212 6.34 -13.17 -9.22
CA ALA A 212 5.99 -13.55 -10.58
C ALA A 212 6.00 -15.09 -10.78
N PRO A 213 7.03 -15.86 -10.33
CA PRO A 213 7.14 -17.31 -10.54
C PRO A 213 5.93 -18.14 -10.15
N HIS A 214 5.25 -17.77 -9.06
CA HIS A 214 4.18 -18.59 -8.48
C HIS A 214 2.79 -18.03 -8.67
N LEU A 215 2.64 -16.73 -8.90
CA LEU A 215 1.32 -16.10 -8.94
C LEU A 215 0.71 -16.00 -10.34
N GLY A 216 1.48 -16.20 -11.42
CA GLY A 216 0.95 -16.19 -12.81
C GLY A 216 0.07 -14.96 -13.10
N SER A 217 -1.16 -15.20 -13.56
CA SER A 217 -2.20 -14.19 -13.83
C SER A 217 -2.67 -13.43 -12.57
N LEU A 218 -2.73 -14.09 -11.42
CA LEU A 218 -3.05 -13.42 -10.15
C LEU A 218 -1.95 -12.44 -9.74
N GLY A 219 -0.69 -12.71 -10.09
CA GLY A 219 0.43 -11.78 -9.91
C GLY A 219 0.20 -10.47 -10.65
N ILE A 220 -0.38 -10.54 -11.85
CA ILE A 220 -0.72 -9.36 -12.67
C ILE A 220 -1.87 -8.57 -12.04
N LEU A 221 -2.88 -9.25 -11.48
CA LEU A 221 -3.99 -8.58 -10.77
C LEU A 221 -3.55 -7.97 -9.44
N ALA A 222 -2.71 -8.67 -8.67
CA ALA A 222 -2.09 -8.14 -7.46
C ALA A 222 -1.20 -6.93 -7.78
N PHE A 223 -0.42 -7.01 -8.85
CA PHE A 223 0.34 -5.86 -9.36
C PHE A 223 -0.61 -4.72 -9.75
N ALA A 224 -1.63 -4.96 -10.56
CA ALA A 224 -2.54 -3.91 -11.04
C ALA A 224 -3.32 -3.23 -9.90
N THR A 225 -3.77 -4.01 -8.91
CA THR A 225 -4.44 -3.49 -7.71
C THR A 225 -3.52 -2.58 -6.89
N ALA A 226 -2.26 -2.96 -6.70
CA ALA A 226 -1.27 -2.16 -5.97
C ALA A 226 -0.77 -0.97 -6.80
N TRP A 227 -0.50 -1.17 -8.09
CA TRP A 227 -0.01 -0.15 -9.01
C TRP A 227 -1.04 0.94 -9.29
N SER A 228 -2.34 0.60 -9.31
CA SER A 228 -3.39 1.61 -9.40
C SER A 228 -3.46 2.52 -8.17
N MET A 229 -2.96 2.11 -7.00
CA MET A 229 -2.77 3.03 -5.85
C MET A 229 -1.63 4.00 -6.10
N VAL A 230 -0.53 3.54 -6.73
CA VAL A 230 0.57 4.41 -7.17
C VAL A 230 0.06 5.42 -8.20
N GLY A 231 -0.67 4.94 -9.23
CA GLY A 231 -1.29 5.80 -10.24
C GLY A 231 -2.25 6.83 -9.64
N ALA A 232 -3.04 6.43 -8.64
CA ALA A 232 -3.91 7.35 -7.90
C ALA A 232 -3.11 8.42 -7.15
N ALA A 233 -2.03 8.03 -6.46
CA ALA A 233 -1.19 8.97 -5.71
C ALA A 233 -0.48 9.98 -6.63
N VAL A 234 0.03 9.52 -7.78
CA VAL A 234 0.64 10.39 -8.80
C VAL A 234 -0.42 11.31 -9.42
N SER A 235 -1.58 10.79 -9.79
CA SER A 235 -2.69 11.57 -10.35
C SER A 235 -3.18 12.66 -9.38
N ARG A 236 -3.27 12.37 -8.07
CA ARG A 236 -3.60 13.37 -7.03
C ARG A 236 -2.57 14.48 -6.93
N ALA A 237 -1.29 14.18 -7.14
CA ALA A 237 -0.24 15.20 -7.17
C ALA A 237 -0.44 16.20 -8.33
N GLY A 238 -1.10 15.78 -9.42
CA GLY A 238 -1.45 16.62 -10.57
C GLY A 238 -2.73 17.43 -10.41
N SER A 239 -3.47 17.28 -9.31
CA SER A 239 -4.73 18.01 -9.10
C SER A 239 -4.47 19.44 -8.63
N PHE A 240 -4.86 20.41 -9.47
CA PHE A 240 -4.77 21.85 -9.19
C PHE A 240 -6.10 22.58 -9.30
N GLY A 241 -7.20 21.88 -9.60
CA GLY A 241 -8.54 22.47 -9.77
C GLY A 241 -9.08 23.24 -8.56
N ARG A 242 -8.47 23.11 -7.38
CA ARG A 242 -8.79 23.93 -6.19
C ARG A 242 -8.13 25.32 -6.18
N ILE A 243 -7.09 25.51 -7.00
CA ILE A 243 -6.20 26.68 -6.98
C ILE A 243 -6.27 27.43 -8.31
N VAL A 244 -6.41 26.69 -9.41
CA VAL A 244 -6.44 27.22 -10.77
C VAL A 244 -7.68 26.68 -11.47
N GLU A 245 -8.50 27.58 -12.01
CA GLU A 245 -9.66 27.23 -12.82
C GLU A 245 -9.22 26.77 -14.21
N GLY A 246 -9.94 25.79 -14.77
CA GLY A 246 -9.75 25.32 -16.13
C GLY A 246 -9.62 23.80 -16.25
N PRO A 247 -9.98 23.25 -17.43
CA PRO A 247 -10.09 21.81 -17.64
C PRO A 247 -8.75 21.08 -17.46
N TRP A 248 -7.65 21.75 -17.78
CA TRP A 248 -6.30 21.18 -17.63
C TRP A 248 -5.91 20.98 -16.15
N ALA A 249 -6.27 21.90 -15.26
CA ALA A 249 -5.94 21.84 -13.84
C ALA A 249 -6.87 20.87 -13.07
N GLU A 250 -8.11 20.73 -13.52
CA GLU A 250 -9.15 19.92 -12.86
C GLU A 250 -9.11 18.44 -13.24
N TRP A 251 -8.87 18.13 -14.52
CA TRP A 251 -8.88 16.75 -15.00
C TRP A 251 -7.81 16.41 -16.02
N GLY A 252 -7.36 17.34 -16.86
CA GLY A 252 -6.35 17.06 -17.89
C GLY A 252 -5.00 16.59 -17.33
N LEU A 253 -4.43 17.32 -16.37
CA LEU A 253 -3.15 16.97 -15.75
C LEU A 253 -3.25 15.73 -14.84
N PRO A 254 -4.28 15.56 -13.98
CA PRO A 254 -4.49 14.30 -13.26
C PRO A 254 -4.67 13.08 -14.17
N MET A 255 -5.34 13.24 -15.31
CA MET A 255 -5.58 12.15 -16.26
C MET A 255 -4.30 11.78 -17.02
N SER A 256 -3.54 12.78 -17.50
CA SER A 256 -2.24 12.51 -18.15
C SER A 256 -1.23 11.86 -17.19
N ALA A 257 -1.23 12.26 -15.92
CA ALA A 257 -0.47 11.61 -14.87
C ALA A 257 -0.88 10.14 -14.67
N ALA A 258 -2.19 9.85 -14.63
CA ALA A 258 -2.70 8.48 -14.53
C ALA A 258 -2.30 7.63 -15.76
N ILE A 259 -2.44 8.18 -16.97
CA ILE A 259 -2.01 7.53 -18.22
C ILE A 259 -0.51 7.26 -18.20
N GLY A 260 0.32 8.23 -17.82
CA GLY A 260 1.78 8.05 -17.71
C GLY A 260 2.15 6.92 -16.75
N THR A 261 1.51 6.86 -15.58
CA THR A 261 1.73 5.75 -14.64
C THR A 261 1.24 4.41 -15.15
N ALA A 262 0.13 4.39 -15.91
CA ALA A 262 -0.41 3.17 -16.50
C ALA A 262 0.51 2.64 -17.60
N ILE A 263 1.09 3.51 -18.43
CA ILE A 263 2.09 3.15 -19.44
C ILE A 263 3.31 2.53 -18.76
N ILE A 264 3.86 3.17 -17.72
CA ILE A 264 5.02 2.62 -16.97
C ILE A 264 4.68 1.24 -16.38
N GLY A 265 3.49 1.10 -15.78
CA GLY A 265 3.04 -0.18 -15.22
C GLY A 265 2.84 -1.26 -16.29
N THR A 266 2.34 -0.88 -17.47
CA THR A 266 2.13 -1.80 -18.59
C THR A 266 3.46 -2.23 -19.21
N VAL A 267 4.42 -1.32 -19.33
CA VAL A 267 5.79 -1.64 -19.77
C VAL A 267 6.43 -2.63 -18.79
N PHE A 268 6.28 -2.42 -17.48
CA PHE A 268 6.71 -3.38 -16.48
C PHE A 268 6.04 -4.75 -16.68
N VAL A 269 4.71 -4.79 -16.88
CA VAL A 269 3.99 -6.04 -17.15
C VAL A 269 4.51 -6.73 -18.41
N ALA A 270 4.76 -5.99 -19.49
CA ALA A 270 5.27 -6.51 -20.75
C ALA A 270 6.69 -7.10 -20.64
N ILE A 271 7.50 -6.53 -19.74
CA ILE A 271 8.85 -7.04 -19.42
C ILE A 271 8.75 -8.34 -18.63
N VAL A 272 7.85 -8.45 -17.67
CA VAL A 272 7.80 -9.60 -16.75
C VAL A 272 6.99 -10.76 -17.32
N TRP A 273 5.83 -10.50 -17.91
CA TRP A 273 4.92 -11.52 -18.41
C TRP A 273 4.83 -11.53 -19.94
N GLN A 274 4.62 -12.71 -20.51
CA GLN A 274 4.36 -12.89 -21.93
C GLN A 274 2.87 -12.70 -22.20
N LEU A 275 2.53 -11.56 -22.82
CA LEU A 275 1.15 -11.21 -23.17
C LEU A 275 1.08 -10.67 -24.62
N SER A 276 -0.09 -10.80 -25.22
CA SER A 276 -0.40 -10.20 -26.52
C SER A 276 -0.36 -8.67 -26.46
N LEU A 277 -0.09 -8.01 -27.59
CA LEU A 277 -0.10 -6.55 -27.66
C LEU A 277 -1.51 -5.99 -27.37
N ALA A 278 -2.55 -6.72 -27.75
CA ALA A 278 -3.94 -6.42 -27.43
C ALA A 278 -4.19 -6.45 -25.91
N ALA A 279 -3.75 -7.51 -25.22
CA ALA A 279 -3.84 -7.60 -23.76
C ALA A 279 -3.13 -6.42 -23.08
N LEU A 280 -1.90 -6.10 -23.50
CA LEU A 280 -1.15 -4.97 -22.96
C LEU A 280 -1.86 -3.62 -23.16
N ALA A 281 -2.46 -3.39 -24.33
CA ALA A 281 -3.23 -2.18 -24.59
C ALA A 281 -4.45 -2.06 -23.66
N VAL A 282 -5.18 -3.17 -23.45
CA VAL A 282 -6.33 -3.21 -22.54
C VAL A 282 -5.89 -3.03 -21.09
N ILE A 283 -4.75 -3.59 -20.68
CA ILE A 283 -4.15 -3.39 -19.36
C ILE A 283 -3.81 -1.91 -19.14
N ALA A 284 -3.22 -1.23 -20.13
CA ALA A 284 -2.91 0.19 -20.03
C ALA A 284 -4.17 1.04 -19.81
N VAL A 285 -5.25 0.74 -20.54
CA VAL A 285 -6.56 1.41 -20.36
C VAL A 285 -7.15 1.11 -18.98
N GLY A 286 -7.13 -0.15 -18.55
CA GLY A 286 -7.64 -0.57 -17.24
C GLY A 286 -6.89 0.08 -16.07
N LEU A 287 -5.55 0.14 -16.15
CA LEU A 287 -4.70 0.79 -15.16
C LEU A 287 -4.89 2.32 -15.14
N ALA A 288 -5.01 2.97 -16.30
CA ALA A 288 -5.25 4.41 -16.39
C ALA A 288 -6.61 4.76 -15.76
N TRP A 289 -7.64 3.99 -16.10
CA TRP A 289 -8.98 4.16 -15.54
C TRP A 289 -9.01 3.91 -14.03
N ALA A 290 -8.40 2.81 -13.56
CA ALA A 290 -8.33 2.48 -12.14
C ALA A 290 -7.57 3.55 -11.35
N GLY A 291 -6.40 3.98 -11.82
CA GLY A 291 -5.59 5.01 -11.19
C GLY A 291 -6.31 6.35 -11.12
N TYR A 292 -6.93 6.78 -12.22
CA TYR A 292 -7.67 8.05 -12.28
C TYR A 292 -8.94 8.04 -11.41
N THR A 293 -9.76 6.99 -11.49
CA THR A 293 -10.99 6.92 -10.67
C THR A 293 -10.70 6.79 -9.18
N ARG A 294 -9.61 6.12 -8.80
CA ARG A 294 -9.11 6.09 -7.40
C ARG A 294 -8.52 7.43 -6.96
N SER A 295 -7.99 8.25 -7.87
CA SER A 295 -7.43 9.55 -7.53
C SER A 295 -8.51 10.55 -7.13
N ARG A 296 -9.73 10.38 -7.64
CA ARG A 296 -10.86 11.29 -7.43
C ARG A 296 -11.31 11.36 -5.96
N PRO A 297 -11.75 12.54 -5.49
CA PRO A 297 -12.19 12.76 -4.12
C PRO A 297 -13.26 11.77 -3.69
N ALA A 298 -13.01 11.09 -2.58
CA ALA A 298 -13.87 10.11 -1.94
C ALA A 298 -14.02 10.45 -0.47
N ARG A 299 -15.26 10.50 0.00
CA ARG A 299 -15.59 10.64 1.42
C ARG A 299 -16.82 9.81 1.71
N VAL A 300 -16.77 9.03 2.79
CA VAL A 300 -17.94 8.38 3.37
C VAL A 300 -18.63 9.39 4.27
N THR A 301 -19.90 9.69 3.97
CA THR A 301 -20.69 10.70 4.68
C THR A 301 -21.80 10.10 5.52
N GLN A 302 -22.26 8.90 5.18
CA GLN A 302 -23.28 8.17 5.92
C GLN A 302 -22.79 6.75 6.21
N MET A 303 -22.66 6.41 7.49
CA MET A 303 -22.55 5.02 7.93
C MET A 303 -23.96 4.40 8.00
N SER A 304 -24.58 4.19 6.85
CA SER A 304 -25.74 3.30 6.76
C SER A 304 -25.25 1.87 6.97
N MET A 305 -25.59 1.25 8.10
CA MET A 305 -25.23 -0.14 8.37
C MET A 305 -26.26 -1.04 7.72
N VAL A 306 -25.84 -1.83 6.74
CA VAL A 306 -26.64 -2.96 6.26
C VAL A 306 -26.27 -4.15 7.14
N ASP A 307 -27.25 -4.61 7.92
CA ASP A 307 -27.10 -5.85 8.66
C ASP A 307 -27.09 -7.01 7.67
N THR A 308 -26.11 -7.90 7.78
CA THR A 308 -25.95 -9.05 6.87
C THR A 308 -26.99 -10.15 7.10
N GLY A 309 -28.07 -9.86 7.82
CA GLY A 309 -29.22 -10.75 7.96
C GLY A 309 -28.86 -12.10 8.56
N GLY A 310 -27.93 -12.13 9.53
CA GLY A 310 -27.59 -13.35 10.29
C GLY A 310 -26.09 -13.65 10.46
N PHE A 311 -25.20 -12.97 9.75
CA PHE A 311 -23.74 -13.18 9.88
C PHE A 311 -23.05 -12.31 10.94
N GLY A 312 -23.80 -11.49 11.68
CA GLY A 312 -23.27 -10.67 12.77
C GLY A 312 -22.25 -9.60 12.34
N ALA A 313 -22.17 -9.31 11.03
CA ALA A 313 -21.26 -8.33 10.47
C ALA A 313 -22.07 -7.23 9.78
N SER A 314 -22.00 -6.00 10.30
CA SER A 314 -22.63 -4.85 9.66
C SER A 314 -21.61 -4.16 8.77
N PHE A 315 -21.92 -3.97 7.49
CA PHE A 315 -21.06 -3.23 6.57
C PHE A 315 -21.83 -2.02 6.02
N SER A 316 -21.11 -0.91 5.87
CA SER A 316 -21.68 0.25 5.19
C SER A 316 -21.40 0.17 3.68
N PRO A 317 -22.44 0.21 2.82
CA PRO A 317 -22.26 0.20 1.38
C PRO A 317 -21.37 1.34 0.87
N GLU A 318 -21.40 2.50 1.54
CA GLU A 318 -20.49 3.62 1.22
C GLU A 318 -19.02 3.26 1.48
N VAL A 319 -18.72 2.51 2.53
CA VAL A 319 -17.36 2.03 2.84
C VAL A 319 -16.89 1.03 1.78
N VAL A 320 -17.76 0.09 1.38
CA VAL A 320 -17.47 -0.85 0.31
C VAL A 320 -17.25 -0.11 -1.02
N GLY A 321 -18.10 0.87 -1.34
CA GLY A 321 -17.95 1.74 -2.50
C GLY A 321 -16.65 2.55 -2.48
N TYR A 322 -16.26 3.06 -1.31
CA TYR A 322 -15.00 3.78 -1.10
C TYR A 322 -13.79 2.89 -1.39
N LEU A 323 -13.76 1.67 -0.82
CA LEU A 323 -12.66 0.72 -0.98
C LEU A 323 -12.60 0.09 -2.38
N SER A 324 -13.76 -0.11 -3.03
CA SER A 324 -13.86 -0.69 -4.36
C SER A 324 -13.62 0.31 -5.48
N ARG A 325 -13.31 1.59 -5.22
CA ARG A 325 -13.02 2.55 -6.29
C ARG A 325 -11.93 2.03 -7.23
N GLY A 326 -12.16 2.21 -8.54
CA GLY A 326 -11.29 1.67 -9.59
C GLY A 326 -11.46 0.18 -9.87
N TRP A 327 -12.37 -0.54 -9.20
CA TRP A 327 -12.60 -1.97 -9.45
C TRP A 327 -12.94 -2.26 -10.92
N LYS A 328 -13.69 -1.36 -11.59
CA LYS A 328 -14.02 -1.51 -13.02
C LYS A 328 -12.77 -1.57 -13.89
N GLY A 329 -11.75 -0.75 -13.60
CA GLY A 329 -10.48 -0.79 -14.33
C GLY A 329 -9.71 -2.07 -14.07
N LEU A 330 -9.79 -2.62 -12.85
CA LEU A 330 -9.21 -3.91 -12.50
C LEU A 330 -9.95 -5.09 -13.15
N ALA A 331 -11.27 -5.00 -13.28
CA ALA A 331 -12.06 -5.97 -14.03
C ALA A 331 -11.66 -5.98 -15.51
N VAL A 332 -11.41 -4.81 -16.10
CA VAL A 332 -10.86 -4.70 -17.47
C VAL A 332 -9.48 -5.36 -17.56
N VAL A 333 -8.60 -5.17 -16.58
CA VAL A 333 -7.31 -5.88 -16.53
C VAL A 333 -7.52 -7.40 -16.45
N ALA A 334 -8.48 -7.88 -15.65
CA ALA A 334 -8.77 -9.31 -15.56
C ALA A 334 -9.28 -9.89 -16.89
N VAL A 335 -10.16 -9.17 -17.58
CA VAL A 335 -10.64 -9.55 -18.93
C VAL A 335 -9.49 -9.56 -19.94
N ALA A 336 -8.55 -8.63 -19.83
CA ALA A 336 -7.39 -8.56 -20.73
C ALA A 336 -6.51 -9.82 -20.69
N LEU A 337 -6.55 -10.58 -19.60
CA LEU A 337 -5.77 -11.81 -19.47
C LEU A 337 -6.26 -12.94 -20.39
N PHE A 338 -7.49 -12.84 -20.91
CA PHE A 338 -8.07 -13.81 -21.83
C PHE A 338 -7.84 -13.46 -23.32
N LEU A 339 -7.04 -12.42 -23.62
CA LEU A 339 -6.74 -11.94 -24.98
C LEU A 339 -5.36 -12.38 -25.47
#